data_AF-A0A497I615-F1
#
_entry.id   AF-A0A497I615-F1
#
_cell.length_a   1.000
_cell.length_b   1.000
_cell.length_c   1.000
_cell.angle_alpha   90.00
_cell.angle_beta   90.00
_cell.angle_gamma   90.00
#
_symmetry.space_group_name_H-M   'P 1'
#
loop_
_entity.id
_entity.type
_entity.pdbx_description
1 polymer ?
#
loop_
_entity_poly.entity_id
_entity_poly.type
_entity_poly.pdbx_seq_one_letter_code
_entity_poly.pdbx_strand_id
1 'polypeptide(L)' 'MKVLMLAWEFPPLKSGGLGVACYHLTKELGKLGVNIIY' A
#
# COMPACT_ATOMS: atom_id res chain seq x y z
N MET A 1 -8.85 0.16 -13.00
CA MET A 1 -9.19 1.09 -11.90
C MET A 1 -7.89 1.72 -11.39
N LYS A 2 -7.88 3.02 -11.09
CA LYS A 2 -6.72 3.72 -10.53
C LYS A 2 -7.00 4.07 -9.07
N VAL A 3 -6.09 3.71 -8.17
CA VAL A 3 -6.25 3.92 -6.72
C VAL A 3 -5.08 4.76 -6.20
N LEU A 4 -5.40 5.81 -5.43
CA LEU A 4 -4.41 6.57 -4.67
C LEU A 4 -4.43 6.10 -3.22
N MET A 5 -3.28 5.64 -2.72
CA MET A 5 -3.11 5.12 -1.37
C MET A 5 -2.44 6.16 -0.48
N LEU A 6 -3.22 6.95 0.25
CA LEU A 6 -2.69 7.92 1.20
C LEU A 6 -2.36 7.23 2.52
N ALA A 7 -1.08 7.15 2.86
CA ALA A 7 -0.61 6.57 4.11
C ALA A 7 0.41 7.50 4.80
N TRP A 8 0.32 7.60 6.13
CA TRP A 8 1.28 8.34 6.96
C TRP A 8 2.53 7.52 7.31
N GLU A 9 2.45 6.19 7.11
CA GLU A 9 3.50 5.22 7.38
C GLU A 9 3.58 4.20 6.24
N PHE A 10 4.77 3.97 5.70
CA PHE A 10 5.02 2.95 4.69
C PHE A 10 6.39 2.29 4.91
N PRO A 11 6.48 0.95 4.78
CA PRO A 11 7.74 0.24 4.89
C PRO A 11 8.74 0.69 3.81
N PRO A 12 10.05 0.82 4.11
CA PRO A 12 10.70 0.47 5.37
C PRO A 12 10.92 1.67 6.32
N LEU A 13 10.56 2.90 5.93
CA LEU A 13 10.97 4.12 6.64
C LEU A 13 10.18 4.41 7.92
N LYS A 14 8.89 4.05 7.96
CA LYS A 14 8.04 4.11 9.16
C LYS A 14 7.09 2.92 9.13
N SER A 15 7.27 1.97 10.04
CA SER A 15 6.55 0.69 10.00
C SER A 15 5.94 0.34 11.35
N GLY A 16 4.78 0.93 11.66
CA GLY A 16 3.82 0.36 12.60
C GLY A 16 2.93 -0.69 11.93
N GLY A 17 1.97 -1.26 12.67
CA GLY A 17 1.04 -2.27 12.15
C GLY A 17 0.19 -1.78 10.96
N LEU A 18 -0.13 -0.48 10.93
CA LEU A 18 -0.85 0.14 9.82
C LEU A 18 -0.04 0.12 8.51
N GLY A 19 1.22 0.55 8.55
CA GLY A 19 2.08 0.59 7.36
C GLY A 19 2.31 -0.79 6.74
N VAL A 20 2.45 -1.82 7.57
CA VAL A 20 2.57 -3.21 7.12
C VAL A 20 1.28 -3.70 6.45
N ALA A 21 0.12 -3.44 7.06
CA ALA A 21 -1.18 -3.78 6.47
C ALA A 21 -1.39 -3.07 5.11
N CYS A 22 -1.07 -1.78 5.05
CA CYS A 22 -1.11 -0.98 3.82
C CYS A 22 -0.21 -1.56 2.73
N TYR A 23 1.03 -1.94 3.05
CA TYR A 23 1.96 -2.57 2.12
C TYR A 23 1.43 -3.88 1.53
N HIS A 24 0.91 -4.78 2.39
CA HIS A 24 0.34 -6.04 1.93
C HIS A 24 -0.91 -5.82 1.07
N LEU A 25 -1.78 -4.89 1.45
CA LEU A 25 -2.96 -4.53 0.66
C LEU A 25 -2.57 -4.03 -0.73
N THR A 26 -1.65 -3.08 -0.83
CA THR A 26 -1.15 -2.56 -2.11
C THR A 26 -0.52 -3.66 -2.96
N LYS A 27 0.26 -4.55 -2.33
CA LYS A 27 0.91 -5.68 -3.02
C LYS A 27 -0.11 -6.66 -3.62
N GLU A 28 -1.13 -7.05 -2.87
CA GLU A 28 -2.16 -7.98 -3.37
C GLU A 28 -3.06 -7.31 -4.43
N LEU A 29 -3.42 -6.05 -4.25
CA LEU A 29 -4.16 -5.29 -5.27
C LEU A 29 -3.37 -5.15 -6.59
N GLY A 30 -2.04 -4.97 -6.50
CA GLY A 30 -1.17 -4.93 -7.67
C GLY A 30 -1.18 -6.24 -8.46
N LYS A 31 -1.22 -7.39 -7.78
CA LYS A 31 -1.35 -8.71 -8.43
C LYS A 31 -2.67 -8.90 -9.16
N LEU A 32 -3.74 -8.25 -8.68
CA LEU A 32 -5.04 -8.23 -9.34
C LEU A 32 -5.11 -7.23 -10.53
N GLY A 33 -3.98 -6.61 -10.90
CA GLY A 33 -3.90 -5.67 -12.02
C GLY A 33 -4.44 -4.28 -11.69
N VAL A 34 -4.62 -3.95 -10.41
CA VAL A 34 -5.00 -2.59 -9.99
C VAL A 34 -3.76 -1.70 -10.09
N ASN A 35 -3.92 -0.54 -10.74
CA ASN A 35 -2.87 0.46 -10.81
C ASN A 35 -2.94 1.34 -9.55
N ILE A 36 -2.01 1.14 -8.62
CA ILE A 36 -1.93 1.87 -7.36
C ILE A 36 -0.78 2.87 -7.41
N ILE A 37 -1.06 4.09 -6.98
CA ILE A 37 -0.06 5.11 -6.70
C ILE A 37 -0.08 5.31 -5.18
N TYR A 38 1.08 5.13 -4.56
CA TYR A 38 1.33 5.40 -3.15
C TYR A 38 1.94 6.79 -3.01
#